data_AF-A0A317DPQ0-F1
#
_entry.id   AF-A0A317DPQ0-F1
#
_cell.length_a   1.000
_cell.length_b   1.000
_cell.length_c   1.000
_cell.angle_alpha   90.00
_cell.angle_beta   90.00
_cell.angle_gamma   90.00
#
_symmetry.space_group_name_H-M   'P 1'
#
loop_
_entity.id
_entity.type
_entity.pdbx_description
1 polymer ?
#
loop_
_entity_poly.entity_id
_entity_poly.type
_entity_poly.pdbx_seq_one_letter_code
_entity_poly.pdbx_strand_id
1 'polypeptide(L)'
;MPDEDKKRAAHRALVDRVLNGEGRASPEQRARAFSNADIPPPLHALIGKVATRPAQVTDADFAAAKASGFSEDQLFELVISAAVGQSARLYEAGLAALAEATVNGEADNAT
;
A
#
# COMPACT_ATOMS: atom_id res chain seq x y z
N MET A 1 8.97 13.26 20.16
CA MET A 1 9.66 12.13 20.83
C MET A 1 10.62 11.53 19.82
N PRO A 2 11.93 11.44 20.10
CA PRO A 2 12.94 11.03 19.12
C PRO A 2 12.66 9.68 18.43
N ASP A 3 11.95 8.76 19.10
CA ASP A 3 11.62 7.45 18.52
C ASP A 3 10.45 7.47 17.55
N GLU A 4 9.49 8.38 17.70
CA GLU A 4 8.42 8.58 16.72
C GLU A 4 8.96 9.13 15.40
N ASP A 5 9.96 10.02 15.48
CA ASP A 5 10.63 10.58 14.30
C ASP A 5 11.41 9.50 13.54
N LYS A 6 12.07 8.57 14.26
CA LYS A 6 12.74 7.42 13.66
C LYS A 6 11.76 6.48 12.95
N LYS A 7 10.62 6.15 13.58
CA LYS A 7 9.59 5.29 12.96
C LYS A 7 9.04 5.91 11.68
N ARG A 8 8.79 7.23 11.69
CA ARG A 8 8.33 7.97 10.52
C ARG A 8 9.37 7.99 9.40
N ALA A 9 10.64 8.17 9.74
CA ALA A 9 11.74 8.09 8.77
C ALA A 9 11.85 6.69 8.16
N ALA A 10 11.76 5.63 8.99
CA ALA A 10 11.80 4.25 8.52
C ALA A 10 10.61 3.90 7.61
N HIS A 11 9.40 4.36 7.94
CA HIS A 11 8.22 4.21 7.08
C HIS A 11 8.42 4.87 5.71
N ARG A 12 8.94 6.11 5.68
CA ARG A 12 9.24 6.81 4.42
C ARG A 12 10.28 6.07 3.58
N ALA A 13 11.34 5.57 4.21
CA ALA A 13 12.37 4.78 3.53
C ALA A 13 11.80 3.46 2.97
N LEU A 14 10.90 2.80 3.69
CA LEU A 14 10.20 1.61 3.21
C LEU A 14 9.35 1.94 1.97
N VAL A 15 8.51 2.98 2.04
CA VAL A 15 7.66 3.39 0.92
C VAL A 15 8.50 3.75 -0.31
N ASP A 16 9.58 4.50 -0.12
CA ASP A 16 10.49 4.86 -1.21
C ASP A 16 11.14 3.62 -1.84
N ARG A 17 11.65 2.67 -1.03
CA ARG A 17 12.24 1.45 -1.55
C ARG A 17 11.22 0.60 -2.32
N VAL A 18 9.99 0.50 -1.82
CA VAL A 18 8.90 -0.24 -2.48
C VAL A 18 8.54 0.38 -3.83
N LEU A 19 8.57 1.71 -3.97
CA LEU A 19 8.18 2.40 -5.20
C LEU A 19 9.33 2.56 -6.21
N ASN A 20 10.53 2.84 -5.72
CA ASN A 20 11.65 3.31 -6.54
C ASN A 20 12.87 2.38 -6.49
N GLY A 21 12.88 1.39 -5.59
CA GLY A 21 13.96 0.41 -5.49
C GLY A 21 14.13 -0.44 -6.75
N GLU A 22 15.26 -1.14 -6.85
CA GLU A 22 15.50 -2.12 -7.92
C GLU A 22 14.47 -3.26 -7.87
N GLY A 23 13.98 -3.65 -9.05
CA GLY A 23 12.95 -4.68 -9.19
C GLY A 23 12.70 -5.05 -10.66
N ARG A 24 11.96 -6.13 -10.88
CA ARG A 24 11.51 -6.61 -12.20
C ARG A 24 10.26 -5.88 -12.68
N ALA A 25 9.40 -5.43 -11.76
CA ALA A 25 8.27 -4.57 -12.07
C ALA A 25 8.74 -3.14 -12.20
N SER A 26 8.23 -2.42 -13.21
CA SER A 26 8.60 -1.03 -13.40
C SER A 26 8.14 -0.17 -12.22
N PRO A 27 8.83 0.95 -11.91
CA PRO A 27 8.37 1.90 -10.90
C PRO A 27 6.92 2.35 -11.13
N GLU A 28 6.50 2.52 -12.39
CA GLU A 28 5.12 2.89 -12.73
C GLU A 28 4.11 1.79 -12.37
N GLN A 29 4.42 0.52 -12.64
CA GLN A 29 3.57 -0.60 -12.24
C GLN A 29 3.42 -0.68 -10.72
N ARG A 30 4.54 -0.50 -9.98
CA ARG A 30 4.54 -0.48 -8.51
C ARG A 30 3.77 0.72 -7.96
N ALA A 31 3.90 1.89 -8.55
CA ALA A 31 3.15 3.09 -8.17
C ALA A 31 1.64 2.90 -8.36
N ARG A 32 1.21 2.31 -9.48
CA ARG A 32 -0.20 1.97 -9.71
C ARG A 32 -0.71 0.97 -8.68
N ALA A 33 0.03 -0.13 -8.45
CA ALA A 33 -0.33 -1.13 -7.45
C ALA A 33 -0.42 -0.53 -6.04
N PHE A 34 0.54 0.32 -5.67
CA PHE A 34 0.57 1.04 -4.40
C PHE A 34 -0.66 1.94 -4.24
N SER A 35 -1.00 2.75 -5.25
CA SER A 35 -2.19 3.61 -5.21
C SER A 35 -3.50 2.82 -5.35
N ASN A 36 -3.42 1.56 -5.80
CA ASN A 36 -4.56 0.75 -6.24
C ASN A 36 -5.44 1.49 -7.27
N ALA A 37 -4.80 2.23 -8.17
CA ALA A 37 -5.45 3.01 -9.22
C ALA A 37 -4.86 2.68 -10.59
N ASP A 38 -5.69 2.79 -11.63
CA ASP A 38 -5.30 2.56 -13.04
C ASP A 38 -4.62 1.20 -13.28
N ILE A 39 -5.05 0.18 -12.55
CA ILE A 39 -4.53 -1.19 -12.66
C ILE A 39 -5.08 -1.85 -13.92
N PRO A 40 -4.22 -2.37 -14.82
CA PRO A 40 -4.69 -2.98 -16.06
C PRO A 40 -5.47 -4.29 -15.80
N PRO A 41 -6.39 -4.67 -16.70
CA PRO A 41 -7.34 -5.77 -16.50
C PRO A 41 -6.84 -7.21 -16.24
N PRO A 42 -5.55 -7.62 -16.34
CA PRO A 42 -5.17 -8.90 -15.75
C PRO A 42 -4.74 -8.80 -14.27
N LEU A 43 -4.33 -7.61 -13.81
CA LEU A 43 -3.85 -7.40 -12.43
C LEU A 43 -4.94 -6.87 -11.50
N HIS A 44 -6.00 -6.26 -12.03
CA HIS A 44 -7.02 -5.57 -11.23
C HIS A 44 -7.62 -6.46 -10.13
N ALA A 45 -7.97 -7.71 -10.46
CA ALA A 45 -8.54 -8.64 -9.49
C ALA A 45 -7.55 -8.99 -8.36
N LEU A 46 -6.32 -9.36 -8.71
CA LEU A 46 -5.28 -9.70 -7.74
C LEU A 46 -4.95 -8.51 -6.83
N ILE A 47 -4.61 -7.37 -7.43
CA ILE A 47 -4.17 -6.17 -6.71
C ILE A 47 -5.30 -5.59 -5.85
N GLY A 48 -6.52 -5.52 -6.40
CA GLY A 48 -7.68 -5.06 -5.65
C GLY A 48 -8.00 -5.95 -4.45
N LYS A 49 -7.87 -7.29 -4.60
CA LYS A 49 -8.02 -8.23 -3.48
C LYS A 49 -6.92 -8.06 -2.44
N VAL A 50 -5.65 -7.98 -2.85
CA VAL A 50 -4.54 -7.73 -1.91
C VAL A 50 -4.78 -6.44 -1.10
N ALA A 51 -5.22 -5.37 -1.76
CA ALA A 51 -5.43 -4.08 -1.12
C ALA A 51 -6.67 -4.05 -0.20
N THR A 52 -7.72 -4.82 -0.46
CA THR A 52 -9.01 -4.64 0.25
C THR A 52 -9.55 -5.88 0.94
N ARG A 53 -9.21 -7.07 0.44
CA ARG A 53 -9.78 -8.37 0.81
C ARG A 53 -8.72 -9.49 0.69
N PRO A 54 -7.56 -9.39 1.37
CA PRO A 54 -6.41 -10.27 1.12
C PRO A 54 -6.70 -11.75 1.38
N ALA A 55 -7.63 -12.08 2.29
CA ALA A 55 -8.08 -13.45 2.56
C ALA A 55 -8.85 -14.09 1.39
N GLN A 56 -9.22 -13.33 0.35
CA GLN A 56 -9.94 -13.80 -0.83
C GLN A 56 -9.02 -13.95 -2.06
N VAL A 57 -7.71 -13.76 -1.89
CA VAL A 57 -6.72 -14.02 -2.94
C VAL A 57 -6.63 -15.53 -3.17
N THR A 58 -6.63 -15.92 -4.44
CA THR A 58 -6.63 -17.33 -4.88
C THR A 58 -5.55 -17.58 -5.92
N ASP A 59 -5.20 -18.84 -6.14
CA ASP A 59 -4.26 -19.24 -7.19
C ASP A 59 -4.73 -18.83 -8.59
N ALA A 60 -6.05 -18.75 -8.81
CA ALA A 60 -6.63 -18.30 -10.08
C ALA A 60 -6.31 -16.82 -10.37
N ASP A 61 -6.22 -15.98 -9.33
CA ASP A 61 -5.84 -14.57 -9.50
C ASP A 61 -4.39 -14.45 -10.00
N PHE A 62 -3.49 -15.27 -9.46
CA PHE A 62 -2.10 -15.34 -9.94
C PHE A 62 -2.00 -15.98 -11.34
N ALA A 63 -2.76 -17.03 -11.61
CA ALA A 63 -2.75 -17.70 -12.91
C ALA A 63 -3.19 -16.75 -14.04
N ALA A 64 -4.22 -15.95 -13.84
CA ALA A 64 -4.68 -14.95 -14.81
C ALA A 64 -3.62 -13.88 -15.10
N ALA A 65 -2.94 -13.40 -14.07
CA ALA A 65 -1.87 -12.43 -14.22
C ALA A 65 -0.65 -13.02 -14.95
N LYS A 66 -0.24 -14.25 -14.60
CA LYS A 66 0.85 -14.97 -15.29
C LYS A 66 0.53 -15.24 -16.76
N ALA A 67 -0.71 -15.64 -17.07
CA ALA A 67 -1.16 -15.86 -18.45
C ALA A 67 -1.09 -14.58 -19.31
N SER A 68 -1.01 -13.40 -18.67
CA SER A 68 -0.87 -12.10 -19.32
C SER A 68 0.58 -11.62 -19.45
N GLY A 69 1.55 -12.49 -19.13
CA GLY A 69 2.98 -12.23 -19.35
C GLY A 69 3.75 -11.71 -18.13
N PHE A 70 3.13 -11.61 -16.95
CA PHE A 70 3.83 -11.22 -15.73
C PHE A 70 4.63 -12.39 -15.15
N SER A 71 5.89 -12.13 -14.76
CA SER A 71 6.71 -13.10 -14.04
C SER A 71 6.30 -13.20 -12.56
N GLU A 72 6.70 -14.28 -11.88
CA GLU A 72 6.45 -14.45 -10.45
C GLU A 72 7.13 -13.36 -9.60
N ASP A 73 8.35 -12.97 -9.96
CA ASP A 73 9.05 -11.84 -9.33
C ASP A 73 8.26 -10.53 -9.45
N GLN A 74 7.73 -10.22 -10.65
CA GLN A 74 6.90 -9.03 -10.86
C GLN A 74 5.63 -9.09 -10.01
N LEU A 75 4.95 -10.23 -9.96
CA LEU A 75 3.74 -10.37 -9.17
C LEU A 75 4.01 -10.23 -7.67
N PHE A 76 5.11 -10.81 -7.18
CA PHE A 76 5.55 -10.62 -5.80
C PHE A 76 5.74 -9.12 -5.48
N GLU A 77 6.51 -8.40 -6.31
CA GLU A 77 6.77 -6.97 -6.12
C GLU A 77 5.49 -6.12 -6.13
N LEU A 78 4.52 -6.44 -7.00
CA LEU A 78 3.25 -5.73 -7.10
C LEU A 78 2.32 -6.04 -5.92
N VAL A 79 2.30 -7.28 -5.43
CA VAL A 79 1.56 -7.66 -4.21
C VAL A 79 2.10 -6.89 -3.01
N ILE A 80 3.42 -6.83 -2.84
CA ILE A 80 4.04 -6.05 -1.76
C ILE A 80 3.70 -4.56 -1.92
N SER A 81 3.80 -4.01 -3.12
CA SER A 81 3.46 -2.60 -3.39
C SER A 81 2.01 -2.28 -3.01
N ALA A 82 1.06 -3.14 -3.37
CA ALA A 82 -0.35 -2.97 -3.04
C ALA A 82 -0.64 -3.05 -1.54
N ALA A 83 -0.05 -4.04 -0.85
CA ALA A 83 -0.23 -4.22 0.58
C ALA A 83 0.36 -3.05 1.37
N VAL A 84 1.57 -2.59 1.02
CA VAL A 84 2.21 -1.42 1.65
C VAL A 84 1.43 -0.15 1.35
N GLY A 85 0.96 0.03 0.12
CA GLY A 85 0.14 1.19 -0.25
C GLY A 85 -1.18 1.27 0.52
N GLN A 86 -1.88 0.15 0.70
CA GLN A 86 -3.06 0.13 1.57
C GLN A 86 -2.71 0.44 3.03
N SER A 87 -1.65 -0.18 3.55
CA SER A 87 -1.23 0.02 4.93
C SER A 87 -0.85 1.47 5.21
N ALA A 88 -0.16 2.13 4.25
CA ALA A 88 0.19 3.54 4.33
C ALA A 88 -1.06 4.44 4.36
N ARG A 89 -2.07 4.18 3.53
CA ARG A 89 -3.35 4.93 3.58
C ARG A 89 -4.07 4.76 4.91
N LEU A 90 -4.13 3.54 5.45
CA LEU A 90 -4.74 3.27 6.76
C LEU A 90 -3.99 3.98 7.88
N TYR A 91 -2.66 3.99 7.82
CA TYR A 91 -1.81 4.69 8.78
C TYR A 91 -2.06 6.20 8.77
N GLU A 92 -2.03 6.84 7.60
CA GLU A 92 -2.29 8.29 7.49
C GLU A 92 -3.72 8.65 7.91
N ALA A 93 -4.71 7.84 7.54
CA ALA A 93 -6.10 8.04 7.99
C ALA A 93 -6.24 7.91 9.52
N GLY A 94 -5.56 6.95 10.14
CA GLY A 94 -5.52 6.78 11.59
C GLY A 94 -4.88 7.97 12.31
N LEU A 95 -3.76 8.49 11.78
CA LEU A 95 -3.13 9.70 12.32
C LEU A 95 -4.01 10.94 12.20
N ALA A 96 -4.71 11.10 11.06
CA ALA A 96 -5.63 12.21 10.86
C ALA A 96 -6.80 12.16 11.87
N ALA A 97 -7.38 10.98 12.07
CA ALA A 97 -8.45 10.79 13.05
C ALA A 97 -8.00 11.08 14.49
N LEU A 98 -6.77 10.69 14.86
CA LEU A 98 -6.20 11.01 16.17
C LEU A 98 -6.01 12.52 16.35
N ALA A 99 -5.49 13.21 15.34
CA ALA A 99 -5.28 14.66 15.39
C ALA A 99 -6.61 15.41 15.57
N GLU A 100 -7.63 15.02 14.82
CA GLU A 100 -9.00 15.57 14.95
C GLU A 100 -9.55 15.36 16.36
N ALA A 101 -9.44 14.15 16.91
CA ALA A 101 -9.92 13.84 18.24
C ALA A 101 -9.20 14.66 19.34
N THR A 102 -7.88 14.88 19.21
CA THR A 102 -7.12 15.68 20.17
C THR A 102 -7.51 17.16 20.16
N VAL A 103 -7.78 17.73 18.99
CA VAL A 103 -8.22 19.14 18.87
C VAL A 103 -9.61 19.32 19.49
N ASN A 104 -10.52 18.38 19.25
CA ASN A 104 -11.88 18.45 19.79
C ASN A 104 -11.90 18.29 21.33
N GLY A 105 -11.07 17.41 21.88
CA GLY A 105 -10.97 17.22 23.35
C GLY A 105 -10.35 18.41 24.10
N GLU A 106 -9.49 19.20 23.46
CA GLU A 106 -8.97 20.45 24.04
C GLU A 106 -10.03 21.56 24.05
N ALA A 107 -10.90 21.62 23.02
CA ALA A 107 -12.01 22.56 22.97
C ALA A 107 -13.09 22.25 24.03
N ASP A 108 -13.42 20.97 24.23
CA ASP A 108 -14.39 20.54 25.25
C ASP A 108 -13.91 20.78 26.68
N ASN A 109 -12.59 20.72 26.94
CA ASN A 109 -12.00 21.00 28.26
C ASN A 109 -11.81 22.51 28.55
N ALA A 110 -12.01 23.37 27.56
CA ALA A 110 -11.86 24.83 27.69
C ALA A 110 -13.19 25.56 27.96
N THR A 111 -14.29 24.83 28.14
CA THR A 111 -15.66 25.36 28.33
C THR A 111 -16.23 24.94 29.68
#